data_AF-A0ABD2T0Q4-F1
#
_entry.id   AF-A0ABD2T0Q4-F1
#
_cell.length_a   1.000
_cell.length_b   1.000
_cell.length_c   1.000
_cell.angle_alpha   90.00
_cell.angle_beta   90.00
_cell.angle_gamma   90.00
#
_symmetry.space_group_name_H-M   'P 1'
#
loop_
_entity.id
_entity.type
_entity.pdbx_description
1 polymer ?
#
loop_
_entity_poly.entity_id
_entity_poly.type
_entity_poly.pdbx_seq_one_letter_code
_entity_poly.pdbx_strand_id
1 'polypeptide(L)'
;MIKMLEEDEDFLESETQLTDDQKIEIAKWFLLNAPAGEIQYVAKDVRAILKDENIYKKAAEESFPSYNKSHLICLEFPNRSGDVLITSFSEVDKDEYLDPRTAQVARIDHVKQVCKDIRPARDEELPSAFVEEYRSAMDAEIMKYVSETYPKGICSVYCTKGKDVDEPGFDFELVVVISAARHSPQNFCNGSWRSIWNIEFKDEIQSVEVRGEMQVGAHYFEEGNVQLDAKHECKDTTLIQSPDDSAISLVNIIRHHETEYLASLQTSYLKLPDTTFKDLRRKLPVTRTLFPWHNTAQFSLTRDIEKELGIGK
;
A
#
# COMPACT_ATOMS: atom_id res chain seq x y z
N MET A 1 -29.11 42.65 26.74
CA MET A 1 -28.86 41.27 27.21
C MET A 1 -28.95 40.27 26.07
N ILE A 2 -29.96 40.31 25.20
CA ILE A 2 -30.04 39.44 24.00
C ILE A 2 -28.99 39.82 22.94
N LYS A 3 -28.79 41.12 22.68
CA LYS A 3 -27.77 41.61 21.73
C LYS A 3 -26.31 41.30 22.09
N MET A 4 -26.01 41.10 23.38
CA MET A 4 -24.65 40.76 23.83
C MET A 4 -24.36 39.26 23.67
N LEU A 5 -25.40 38.41 23.65
CA LEU A 5 -25.24 36.96 23.46
C LEU A 5 -25.06 36.61 21.97
N GLU A 6 -25.70 37.35 21.06
CA GLU A 6 -25.49 37.20 19.61
C GLU A 6 -24.09 37.66 19.19
N GLU A 7 -23.58 38.75 19.75
CA GLU A 7 -22.22 39.23 19.47
C GLU A 7 -21.14 38.29 20.04
N ASP A 8 -21.40 37.62 21.18
CA ASP A 8 -20.47 36.64 21.77
C ASP A 8 -20.50 35.28 21.03
N GLU A 9 -21.65 34.86 20.44
CA GLU A 9 -21.74 33.67 19.56
C GLU A 9 -21.01 33.89 18.23
N ASP A 10 -21.20 35.04 17.57
CA ASP A 10 -20.48 35.40 16.34
C ASP A 10 -18.95 35.53 16.59
N PHE A 11 -18.55 35.97 17.79
CA PHE A 11 -17.13 36.08 18.17
C PHE A 11 -16.48 34.70 18.37
N LEU A 12 -17.20 33.74 18.99
CA LEU A 12 -16.77 32.35 19.16
C LEU A 12 -16.76 31.55 17.84
N GLU A 13 -17.68 31.83 16.90
CA GLU A 13 -17.66 31.24 15.56
C GLU A 13 -16.44 31.70 14.73
N SER A 14 -15.97 32.93 14.95
CA SER A 14 -14.80 33.47 14.24
C SER A 14 -13.46 32.87 14.69
N GLU A 15 -13.34 32.44 15.95
CA GLU A 15 -12.13 31.76 16.48
C GLU A 15 -12.11 30.24 16.18
N THR A 16 -13.21 29.66 15.70
CA THR A 16 -13.35 28.21 15.48
C THR A 16 -13.39 27.78 14.01
N GLN A 17 -13.42 28.71 13.06
CA GLN A 17 -13.35 28.35 11.64
C GLN A 17 -11.92 28.01 11.21
N LEU A 18 -11.75 26.77 10.72
CA LEU A 18 -10.50 26.33 10.10
C LEU A 18 -10.10 27.25 8.94
N THR A 19 -8.82 27.60 8.87
CA THR A 19 -8.27 28.31 7.74
C THR A 19 -8.33 27.44 6.48
N ASP A 20 -8.28 28.07 5.30
CA ASP A 20 -8.31 27.32 4.04
C ASP A 20 -7.12 26.38 3.91
N ASP A 21 -5.93 26.78 4.37
CA ASP A 21 -4.76 25.89 4.40
C ASP A 21 -4.97 24.69 5.33
N GLN A 22 -5.60 24.87 6.51
CA GLN A 22 -5.93 23.75 7.39
C GLN A 22 -6.96 22.80 6.74
N LYS A 23 -7.97 23.34 6.05
CA LYS A 23 -8.94 22.53 5.31
C LYS A 23 -8.26 21.73 4.20
N ILE A 24 -7.31 22.34 3.48
CA ILE A 24 -6.51 21.66 2.44
C ILE A 24 -5.72 20.50 3.06
N GLU A 25 -5.00 20.73 4.15
CA GLU A 25 -4.19 19.67 4.78
C GLU A 25 -5.06 18.51 5.31
N ILE A 26 -6.22 18.80 5.89
CA ILE A 26 -7.17 17.76 6.32
C ILE A 26 -7.73 16.99 5.11
N ALA A 27 -8.08 17.68 4.04
CA ALA A 27 -8.56 17.05 2.81
C ALA A 27 -7.49 16.15 2.18
N LYS A 28 -6.24 16.61 2.14
CA LYS A 28 -5.09 15.83 1.69
C LYS A 28 -4.91 14.57 2.53
N TRP A 29 -5.00 14.72 3.85
CA TRP A 29 -4.90 13.58 4.77
C TRP A 29 -5.98 12.52 4.48
N PHE A 30 -7.24 12.91 4.26
CA PHE A 30 -8.29 11.95 3.89
C PHE A 30 -8.00 11.25 2.55
N LEU A 31 -7.58 12.00 1.53
CA LEU A 31 -7.29 11.43 0.21
C LEU A 31 -6.10 10.46 0.24
N LEU A 32 -5.02 10.81 0.96
CA LEU A 32 -3.83 9.98 1.07
C LEU A 32 -4.04 8.68 1.87
N ASN A 33 -4.98 8.69 2.81
CA ASN A 33 -5.34 7.53 3.63
C ASN A 33 -6.55 6.76 3.09
N ALA A 34 -7.00 7.05 1.87
CA ALA A 34 -8.06 6.27 1.24
C ALA A 34 -7.62 4.79 1.09
N PRO A 35 -8.50 3.81 1.37
CA PRO A 35 -8.17 2.42 1.12
C PRO A 35 -7.89 2.14 -0.37
N ALA A 36 -7.15 1.07 -0.65
CA ALA A 36 -6.78 0.70 -2.02
C ALA A 36 -8.02 0.49 -2.91
N GLY A 37 -8.10 1.26 -4.00
CA GLY A 37 -9.22 1.21 -4.96
C GLY A 37 -10.42 2.06 -4.57
N GLU A 38 -10.34 2.85 -3.50
CA GLU A 38 -11.48 3.62 -2.96
C GLU A 38 -11.32 5.14 -3.01
N ILE A 39 -10.16 5.66 -3.47
CA ILE A 39 -9.90 7.11 -3.49
C ILE A 39 -10.98 7.91 -4.21
N GLN A 40 -11.58 7.40 -5.29
CA GLN A 40 -12.64 8.13 -6.01
C GLN A 40 -13.91 8.31 -5.16
N TYR A 41 -14.24 7.34 -4.30
CA TYR A 41 -15.35 7.46 -3.35
C TYR A 41 -15.01 8.45 -2.24
N VAL A 42 -13.82 8.32 -1.65
CA VAL A 42 -13.34 9.24 -0.61
C VAL A 42 -13.27 10.67 -1.15
N ALA A 43 -12.78 10.87 -2.37
CA ALA A 43 -12.70 12.18 -3.00
C ALA A 43 -14.07 12.82 -3.22
N LYS A 44 -15.07 12.03 -3.61
CA LYS A 44 -16.46 12.48 -3.71
C LYS A 44 -17.00 12.95 -2.36
N ASP A 45 -16.72 12.21 -1.29
CA ASP A 45 -17.18 12.55 0.07
C ASP A 45 -16.46 13.79 0.61
N VAL A 46 -15.14 13.87 0.45
CA VAL A 46 -14.32 15.04 0.84
C VAL A 46 -14.82 16.30 0.11
N ARG A 47 -15.10 16.20 -1.19
CA ARG A 47 -15.65 17.31 -1.98
C ARG A 47 -17.01 17.77 -1.44
N ALA A 48 -17.88 16.84 -1.07
CA ALA A 48 -19.20 17.14 -0.50
C ALA A 48 -19.12 17.78 0.90
N ILE A 49 -18.11 17.41 1.70
CA ILE A 49 -17.86 17.98 3.03
C ILE A 49 -17.31 19.41 2.91
N LEU A 50 -16.32 19.63 2.04
CA LEU A 50 -15.67 20.93 1.90
C LEU A 50 -16.62 22.00 1.32
N LYS A 51 -17.47 21.64 0.36
CA LYS A 51 -18.35 22.57 -0.38
C LYS A 51 -17.63 23.76 -1.02
N ASP A 52 -16.32 23.65 -1.21
CA ASP A 52 -15.46 24.62 -1.90
C ASP A 52 -14.60 23.88 -2.94
N GLU A 53 -14.85 24.19 -4.20
CA GLU A 53 -14.18 23.56 -5.34
C GLU A 53 -12.72 23.95 -5.48
N ASN A 54 -12.34 25.16 -5.08
CA ASN A 54 -10.96 25.63 -5.22
C ASN A 54 -10.06 24.93 -4.19
N ILE A 55 -10.55 24.85 -2.95
CA ILE A 55 -9.89 24.13 -1.84
C ILE A 55 -9.76 22.65 -2.19
N TYR A 56 -10.86 22.01 -2.61
CA TYR A 56 -10.86 20.60 -3.01
C TYR A 56 -9.89 20.33 -4.16
N LYS A 57 -9.92 21.16 -5.21
CA LYS A 57 -9.06 20.97 -6.38
C LYS A 57 -7.58 21.03 -6.00
N LYS A 58 -7.17 22.00 -5.18
CA LYS A 58 -5.79 22.10 -4.69
C LYS A 58 -5.38 20.86 -3.89
N ALA A 59 -6.24 20.42 -2.96
CA ALA A 59 -5.98 19.20 -2.18
C ALA A 59 -5.87 17.95 -3.08
N ALA A 60 -6.75 17.82 -4.08
CA ALA A 60 -6.75 16.68 -5.00
C ALA A 60 -5.51 16.66 -5.91
N GLU A 61 -5.14 17.79 -6.51
CA GLU A 61 -3.97 17.90 -7.38
C GLU A 61 -2.66 17.57 -6.65
N GLU A 62 -2.57 17.84 -5.34
CA GLU A 62 -1.41 17.49 -4.52
C GLU A 62 -1.44 16.04 -3.99
N SER A 63 -2.63 15.47 -3.75
CA SER A 63 -2.76 14.16 -3.09
C SER A 63 -2.78 12.98 -4.06
N PHE A 64 -3.49 13.12 -5.19
CA PHE A 64 -3.66 12.01 -6.13
C PHE A 64 -2.35 11.48 -6.72
N PRO A 65 -1.35 12.32 -7.08
CA PRO A 65 -0.06 11.81 -7.53
C PRO A 65 0.63 10.94 -6.48
N SER A 66 0.70 11.43 -5.24
CA SER A 66 1.30 10.70 -4.11
C SER A 66 0.54 9.41 -3.78
N TYR A 67 -0.79 9.45 -3.81
CA TYR A 67 -1.62 8.26 -3.63
C TYR A 67 -1.40 7.23 -4.74
N ASN A 68 -1.43 7.65 -6.01
CA ASN A 68 -1.27 6.75 -7.15
C ASN A 68 0.09 6.04 -7.10
N LYS A 69 1.15 6.77 -6.74
CA LYS A 69 2.51 6.22 -6.56
C LYS A 69 2.59 5.25 -5.37
N SER A 70 2.06 5.60 -4.21
CA SER A 70 2.11 4.74 -3.02
C SER A 70 1.26 3.47 -3.18
N HIS A 71 0.20 3.54 -3.97
CA HIS A 71 -0.69 2.42 -4.24
C HIS A 71 -0.28 1.59 -5.46
N LEU A 72 0.79 1.96 -6.16
CA LEU A 72 1.29 1.30 -7.37
C LEU A 72 0.17 1.02 -8.37
N ILE A 73 -0.64 2.06 -8.64
CA ILE A 73 -1.79 1.94 -9.52
C ILE A 73 -1.31 1.61 -10.93
N CYS A 74 -2.00 0.69 -11.57
CA CYS A 74 -1.75 0.36 -12.96
C CYS A 74 -2.82 0.95 -13.86
N LEU A 75 -2.40 1.60 -14.96
CA LEU A 75 -3.28 2.26 -15.91
C LEU A 75 -3.02 1.73 -17.33
N GLU A 76 -4.08 1.35 -18.02
CA GLU A 76 -4.02 0.85 -19.41
C GLU A 76 -3.72 1.99 -20.38
N PHE A 77 -2.91 1.71 -21.40
CA PHE A 77 -2.64 2.65 -22.48
C PHE A 77 -3.89 2.91 -23.34
N PRO A 78 -4.07 4.11 -23.91
CA PRO A 78 -5.24 4.44 -24.72
C PRO A 78 -5.43 3.53 -25.95
N ASN A 79 -4.33 3.02 -26.49
CA ASN A 79 -4.30 2.11 -27.64
C ASN A 79 -4.33 0.61 -27.24
N ARG A 80 -4.40 0.30 -25.94
CA ARG A 80 -4.36 -1.06 -25.37
C ARG A 80 -3.12 -1.87 -25.75
N SER A 81 -1.99 -1.22 -26.01
CA SER A 81 -0.73 -1.92 -26.29
C SER A 81 -0.01 -2.42 -25.04
N GLY A 82 -0.49 -2.04 -23.85
CA GLY A 82 0.11 -2.38 -22.57
C GLY A 82 -0.48 -1.52 -21.46
N ASP A 83 0.14 -1.60 -20.30
CA ASP A 83 -0.21 -0.85 -19.09
C ASP A 83 1.05 -0.21 -18.49
N VAL A 84 0.87 0.85 -17.71
CA VAL A 84 1.94 1.49 -16.93
C VAL A 84 1.66 1.42 -15.44
N LEU A 85 2.68 1.08 -14.66
CA LEU A 85 2.63 1.19 -13.20
C LEU A 85 3.06 2.60 -12.78
N ILE A 86 2.23 3.26 -11.99
CA ILE A 86 2.52 4.59 -11.46
C ILE A 86 3.34 4.43 -10.19
N THR A 87 4.63 4.72 -10.29
CA THR A 87 5.60 4.59 -9.21
C THR A 87 6.60 5.74 -9.24
N SER A 88 7.33 5.98 -8.14
CA SER A 88 8.44 6.93 -8.14
C SER A 88 9.62 6.48 -9.03
N PHE A 89 9.73 5.19 -9.35
CA PHE A 89 10.80 4.64 -10.19
C PHE A 89 10.54 4.79 -11.69
N SER A 90 9.27 4.94 -12.06
CA SER A 90 8.81 5.18 -13.43
C SER A 90 8.67 6.66 -13.76
N GLU A 91 8.71 7.56 -12.78
CA GLU A 91 8.43 8.99 -12.96
C GLU A 91 9.57 9.67 -13.75
N VAL A 92 9.25 10.12 -14.97
CA VAL A 92 10.17 10.86 -15.84
C VAL A 92 9.97 12.37 -15.67
N ASP A 93 8.72 12.78 -15.52
CA ASP A 93 8.29 14.14 -15.19
C ASP A 93 7.00 14.05 -14.35
N LYS A 94 6.51 15.18 -13.84
CA LYS A 94 5.37 15.28 -12.91
C LYS A 94 4.16 14.40 -13.27
N ASP A 95 3.81 14.34 -14.56
CA ASP A 95 2.66 13.58 -15.07
C ASP A 95 3.08 12.51 -16.09
N GLU A 96 4.38 12.25 -16.27
CA GLU A 96 4.91 11.34 -17.30
C GLU A 96 5.63 10.13 -16.67
N TYR A 97 5.20 8.92 -17.04
CA TYR A 97 5.65 7.67 -16.45
C TYR A 97 6.13 6.69 -17.52
N LEU A 98 7.36 6.18 -17.37
CA LEU A 98 7.99 5.22 -18.26
C LEU A 98 7.47 3.79 -17.98
N ASP A 99 7.06 3.10 -19.04
CA ASP A 99 7.03 1.64 -19.09
C ASP A 99 8.27 1.12 -19.85
N PRO A 100 9.25 0.54 -19.15
CA PRO A 100 10.51 0.09 -19.77
C PRO A 100 10.29 -1.09 -20.72
N ARG A 101 9.22 -1.88 -20.53
CA ARG A 101 8.96 -3.06 -21.36
C ARG A 101 8.54 -2.70 -22.78
N THR A 102 7.62 -1.74 -22.92
CA THR A 102 7.18 -1.26 -24.23
C THR A 102 8.02 -0.09 -24.76
N ALA A 103 8.96 0.42 -23.96
CA ALA A 103 9.72 1.65 -24.21
C ALA A 103 8.79 2.83 -24.53
N GLN A 104 7.70 2.96 -23.77
CA GLN A 104 6.72 4.04 -23.90
C GLN A 104 6.67 4.87 -22.63
N VAL A 105 6.44 6.16 -22.77
CA VAL A 105 6.16 7.08 -21.67
C VAL A 105 4.71 7.51 -21.77
N ALA A 106 3.96 7.26 -20.70
CA ALA A 106 2.55 7.58 -20.56
C ALA A 106 2.34 8.88 -19.81
N ARG A 107 1.48 9.74 -20.34
CA ARG A 107 1.02 10.95 -19.64
C ARG A 107 -0.27 10.68 -18.89
N ILE A 108 -0.32 11.00 -17.61
CA ILE A 108 -1.38 10.58 -16.71
C ILE A 108 -2.25 11.76 -16.27
N ASP A 109 -3.56 11.56 -16.24
CA ASP A 109 -4.46 12.36 -15.42
C ASP A 109 -4.52 11.76 -14.01
N HIS A 110 -3.80 12.33 -13.05
CA HIS A 110 -3.74 11.75 -11.72
C HIS A 110 -5.10 11.69 -11.02
N VAL A 111 -5.91 12.74 -11.16
CA VAL A 111 -7.22 12.84 -10.50
C VAL A 111 -8.23 11.89 -11.13
N LYS A 112 -8.26 11.82 -12.47
CA LYS A 112 -9.15 10.88 -13.18
C LYS A 112 -8.62 9.45 -13.20
N GLN A 113 -7.35 9.23 -12.86
CA GLN A 113 -6.65 7.95 -12.94
C GLN A 113 -6.79 7.31 -14.33
N VAL A 114 -6.39 8.06 -15.36
CA VAL A 114 -6.40 7.59 -16.76
C VAL A 114 -5.12 7.99 -17.47
N CYS A 115 -4.64 7.13 -18.36
CA CYS A 115 -3.61 7.51 -19.32
C CYS A 115 -4.24 8.37 -20.43
N LYS A 116 -3.73 9.59 -20.65
CA LYS A 116 -4.23 10.52 -21.66
C LYS A 116 -3.63 10.24 -23.03
N ASP A 117 -2.31 10.12 -23.06
CA ASP A 117 -1.52 9.90 -24.26
C ASP A 117 -0.26 9.10 -23.92
N ILE A 118 0.38 8.56 -24.96
CA ILE A 118 1.64 7.85 -24.89
C ILE A 118 2.59 8.43 -25.94
N ARG A 119 3.89 8.42 -25.62
CA ARG A 119 4.98 8.73 -26.56
C ARG A 119 6.06 7.67 -26.46
N PRO A 120 6.88 7.46 -27.50
CA PRO A 120 8.10 6.68 -27.37
C PRO A 120 9.01 7.27 -26.29
N ALA A 121 9.71 6.40 -25.55
CA ALA A 121 10.78 6.80 -24.66
C ALA A 121 11.95 7.39 -25.46
N ARG A 122 12.66 8.35 -24.86
CA ARG A 122 13.89 8.90 -25.41
C ARG A 122 15.07 8.02 -25.00
N ASP A 123 16.15 8.05 -25.78
CA ASP A 123 17.35 7.26 -25.49
C ASP A 123 17.90 7.55 -24.08
N GLU A 124 17.85 8.80 -23.63
CA GLU A 124 18.29 9.23 -22.29
C GLU A 124 17.41 8.69 -21.15
N GLU A 125 16.17 8.27 -21.44
CA GLU A 125 15.21 7.72 -20.49
C GLU A 125 15.36 6.19 -20.34
N LEU A 126 16.10 5.55 -21.25
CA LEU A 126 16.33 4.12 -21.28
C LEU A 126 17.73 3.76 -20.76
N PRO A 127 17.92 2.56 -20.21
CA PRO A 127 19.25 2.08 -19.85
C PRO A 127 20.12 1.78 -21.07
N SER A 128 21.44 1.73 -20.86
CA SER A 128 22.41 1.22 -21.81
C SER A 128 22.07 -0.20 -22.27
N ALA A 129 22.65 -0.62 -23.40
CA ALA A 129 22.46 -1.98 -23.90
C ALA A 129 22.91 -3.05 -22.87
N PHE A 130 24.00 -2.80 -22.13
CA PHE A 130 24.51 -3.71 -21.12
C PHE A 130 23.53 -3.88 -19.95
N VAL A 131 23.00 -2.77 -19.40
CA VAL A 131 22.03 -2.83 -18.29
C VAL A 131 20.68 -3.37 -18.77
N GLU A 132 20.30 -3.08 -20.02
CA GLU A 132 19.07 -3.60 -20.62
C GLU A 132 19.07 -5.13 -20.74
N GLU A 133 20.22 -5.79 -20.95
CA GLU A 133 20.31 -7.25 -20.91
C GLU A 133 19.88 -7.81 -19.55
N TYR A 134 20.38 -7.24 -18.44
CA TYR A 134 19.97 -7.65 -17.10
C TYR A 134 18.51 -7.29 -16.79
N ARG A 135 18.08 -6.08 -17.17
CA ARG A 135 16.71 -5.61 -16.93
C ARG A 135 15.69 -6.47 -17.68
N SER A 136 15.94 -6.76 -18.96
CA SER A 136 15.05 -7.57 -19.81
C SER A 136 15.00 -9.04 -19.40
N ALA A 137 16.14 -9.64 -19.02
CA ALA A 137 16.17 -11.00 -18.46
C ALA A 137 15.36 -11.08 -17.15
N MET A 138 15.55 -10.10 -16.25
CA MET A 138 14.79 -10.01 -15.01
C MET A 138 13.29 -9.81 -15.27
N ASP A 139 12.92 -8.94 -16.21
CA ASP A 139 11.53 -8.68 -16.61
C ASP A 139 10.83 -9.95 -17.15
N ALA A 140 11.52 -10.71 -17.99
CA ALA A 140 10.99 -11.95 -18.54
C ALA A 140 10.75 -13.01 -17.46
N GLU A 141 11.66 -13.16 -16.51
CA GLU A 141 11.54 -14.16 -15.45
C GLU A 141 10.52 -13.76 -14.37
N ILE A 142 10.48 -12.49 -13.98
CA ILE A 142 9.48 -12.02 -13.01
C ILE A 142 8.07 -12.07 -13.58
N MET A 143 7.90 -11.82 -14.88
CA MET A 143 6.58 -11.91 -15.53
C MET A 143 6.02 -13.33 -15.46
N LYS A 144 6.86 -14.37 -15.63
CA LYS A 144 6.44 -15.76 -15.43
C LYS A 144 5.98 -15.98 -13.99
N TYR A 145 6.81 -15.63 -13.02
CA TYR A 145 6.48 -15.76 -11.60
C TYR A 145 5.17 -15.07 -11.22
N VAL A 146 4.98 -13.83 -11.69
CA VAL A 146 3.80 -13.03 -11.39
C VAL A 146 2.54 -13.64 -12.01
N SER A 147 2.63 -14.13 -13.25
CA SER A 147 1.51 -14.78 -13.93
C SER A 147 1.06 -16.08 -13.26
N GLU A 148 1.98 -16.81 -12.62
CA GLU A 148 1.70 -18.05 -11.87
C GLU A 148 1.12 -17.77 -10.48
N THR A 149 1.57 -16.69 -9.83
CA THR A 149 1.33 -16.44 -8.40
C THR A 149 0.18 -15.48 -8.14
N TYR A 150 0.01 -14.46 -8.99
CA TYR A 150 -0.91 -13.35 -8.75
C TYR A 150 -1.99 -13.29 -9.84
N PRO A 151 -3.24 -13.66 -9.53
CA PRO A 151 -4.36 -13.45 -10.45
C PRO A 151 -4.50 -11.96 -10.78
N LYS A 152 -4.27 -11.59 -12.05
CA LYS A 152 -4.20 -10.18 -12.51
C LYS A 152 -3.08 -9.35 -11.85
N GLY A 153 -2.00 -10.00 -11.42
CA GLY A 153 -0.79 -9.30 -11.00
C GLY A 153 -0.11 -8.64 -12.18
N ILE A 154 0.53 -7.50 -11.92
CA ILE A 154 1.27 -6.71 -12.88
C ILE A 154 2.63 -6.43 -12.29
N CYS A 155 3.66 -6.41 -13.14
CA CYS A 155 5.02 -6.09 -12.71
C CYS A 155 5.74 -5.22 -13.74
N SER A 156 6.78 -4.54 -13.27
CA SER A 156 7.72 -3.79 -14.10
C SER A 156 9.09 -3.76 -13.43
N VAL A 157 10.15 -3.72 -14.25
CA VAL A 157 11.55 -3.69 -13.82
C VAL A 157 12.20 -2.42 -14.33
N TYR A 158 12.64 -1.57 -13.42
CA TYR A 158 13.24 -0.27 -13.71
C TYR A 158 14.74 -0.29 -13.42
N CYS A 159 15.52 0.53 -14.12
CA CYS A 159 16.88 0.88 -13.71
C CYS A 159 16.86 2.25 -13.02
N THR A 160 17.31 2.32 -11.78
CA THR A 160 17.25 3.55 -10.96
C THR A 160 18.62 4.19 -10.75
N LYS A 161 19.70 3.42 -10.86
CA LYS A 161 21.09 3.89 -10.78
C LYS A 161 21.95 3.14 -11.78
N GLY A 162 22.96 3.82 -12.32
CA GLY A 162 23.90 3.21 -13.27
C GLY A 162 23.29 2.94 -14.64
N LYS A 163 22.28 3.72 -15.08
CA LYS A 163 21.64 3.53 -16.39
C LYS A 163 22.60 3.65 -17.57
N ASP A 164 23.65 4.46 -17.44
CA ASP A 164 24.64 4.74 -18.49
C ASP A 164 25.88 3.80 -18.40
N VAL A 165 25.79 2.71 -17.62
CA VAL A 165 26.89 1.73 -17.49
C VAL A 165 26.95 0.86 -18.73
N ASP A 166 27.97 1.06 -19.57
CA ASP A 166 28.12 0.33 -20.84
C ASP A 166 29.01 -0.91 -20.76
N GLU A 167 29.78 -1.07 -19.67
CA GLU A 167 30.74 -2.16 -19.49
C GLU A 167 30.75 -2.66 -18.03
N PRO A 168 31.17 -3.92 -17.78
CA PRO A 168 31.44 -4.40 -16.42
C PRO A 168 32.47 -3.51 -15.71
N GLY A 169 32.35 -3.37 -14.38
CA GLY A 169 33.25 -2.52 -13.59
C GLY A 169 32.55 -1.41 -12.80
N PHE A 170 31.25 -1.21 -13.00
CA PHE A 170 30.47 -0.19 -12.30
C PHE A 170 29.18 -0.77 -11.73
N ASP A 171 28.80 -0.26 -10.56
CA ASP A 171 27.58 -0.65 -9.88
C ASP A 171 26.34 -0.07 -10.57
N PHE A 172 25.27 -0.86 -10.61
CA PHE A 172 23.95 -0.42 -11.08
C PHE A 172 22.84 -1.02 -10.21
N GLU A 173 21.67 -0.39 -10.24
CA GLU A 173 20.52 -0.80 -9.44
C GLU A 173 19.30 -1.03 -10.33
N LEU A 174 18.69 -2.21 -10.17
CA LEU A 174 17.40 -2.54 -10.72
C LEU A 174 16.35 -2.54 -9.62
N VAL A 175 15.14 -2.07 -9.93
CA VAL A 175 14.00 -2.12 -9.03
C VAL A 175 12.87 -2.89 -9.69
N VAL A 176 12.49 -4.00 -9.07
CA VAL A 176 11.32 -4.78 -9.48
C VAL A 176 10.12 -4.35 -8.65
N VAL A 177 9.05 -3.98 -9.34
CA VAL A 177 7.78 -3.62 -8.71
C VAL A 177 6.74 -4.64 -9.11
N ILE A 178 6.04 -5.21 -8.13
CA ILE A 178 4.90 -6.10 -8.32
C ILE A 178 3.69 -5.49 -7.62
N SER A 179 2.57 -5.41 -8.35
CA SER A 179 1.30 -4.91 -7.83
C SER A 179 0.20 -5.88 -8.24
N ALA A 180 -0.57 -6.34 -7.27
CA ALA A 180 -1.74 -7.17 -7.49
C ALA A 180 -2.88 -6.66 -6.62
N ALA A 181 -4.02 -6.35 -7.23
CA ALA A 181 -5.16 -5.84 -6.50
C ALA A 181 -6.44 -6.57 -6.92
N ARG A 182 -7.31 -6.79 -5.94
CA ARG A 182 -8.66 -7.31 -6.15
C ARG A 182 -9.64 -6.37 -5.48
N HIS A 183 -10.33 -5.59 -6.29
CA HIS A 183 -11.41 -4.74 -5.84
C HIS A 183 -12.74 -5.43 -6.09
N SER A 184 -13.53 -5.61 -5.04
CA SER A 184 -14.86 -6.20 -5.12
C SER A 184 -15.87 -5.39 -4.30
N PRO A 185 -16.18 -4.14 -4.69
CA PRO A 185 -17.11 -3.28 -3.94
C PRO A 185 -18.49 -3.89 -3.75
N GLN A 186 -18.97 -4.71 -4.70
CA GLN A 186 -20.26 -5.43 -4.60
C GLN A 186 -20.29 -6.45 -3.45
N ASN A 187 -19.12 -6.95 -3.04
CA ASN A 187 -18.95 -7.86 -1.90
C ASN A 187 -18.29 -7.13 -0.71
N PHE A 188 -18.32 -5.80 -0.70
CA PHE A 188 -17.79 -4.96 0.37
C PHE A 188 -16.35 -5.28 0.77
N CYS A 189 -15.50 -5.69 -0.19
CA CYS A 189 -14.15 -6.17 0.09
C CYS A 189 -13.17 -5.73 -0.99
N ASN A 190 -12.06 -5.13 -0.57
CA ASN A 190 -10.93 -4.78 -1.41
C ASN A 190 -9.65 -5.34 -0.80
N GLY A 191 -8.72 -5.78 -1.65
CA GLY A 191 -7.41 -6.27 -1.23
C GLY A 191 -6.33 -5.86 -2.21
N SER A 192 -5.12 -5.68 -1.69
CA SER A 192 -3.94 -5.35 -2.46
C SER A 192 -2.71 -6.03 -1.91
N TRP A 193 -1.88 -6.54 -2.79
CA TRP A 193 -0.51 -6.97 -2.54
C TRP A 193 0.42 -6.07 -3.36
N ARG A 194 1.43 -5.52 -2.70
CA ARG A 194 2.45 -4.67 -3.34
C ARG A 194 3.80 -5.15 -2.86
N SER A 195 4.74 -5.36 -3.77
CA SER A 195 6.13 -5.61 -3.40
C SER A 195 7.10 -4.83 -4.27
N ILE A 196 8.16 -4.35 -3.62
CA ILE A 196 9.22 -3.56 -4.24
C ILE A 196 10.54 -4.23 -3.85
N TRP A 197 11.33 -4.60 -4.85
CA TRP A 197 12.60 -5.27 -4.67
C TRP A 197 13.70 -4.42 -5.29
N ASN A 198 14.55 -3.85 -4.44
CA ASN A 198 15.73 -3.11 -4.85
C ASN A 198 16.90 -4.10 -4.96
N ILE A 199 17.49 -4.18 -6.13
CA ILE A 199 18.51 -5.15 -6.50
C ILE A 199 19.76 -4.38 -6.94
N GLU A 200 20.77 -4.36 -6.09
CA GLU A 200 21.98 -3.58 -6.26
C GLU A 200 23.13 -4.51 -6.67
N PHE A 201 23.59 -4.37 -7.92
CA PHE A 201 24.72 -5.11 -8.45
C PHE A 201 26.01 -4.38 -8.07
N LYS A 202 26.84 -5.02 -7.24
CA LYS A 202 28.11 -4.49 -6.76
C LYS A 202 29.28 -5.22 -7.39
N ASP A 203 29.88 -4.62 -8.42
CA ASP A 203 30.88 -5.29 -9.25
C ASP A 203 32.19 -5.50 -8.49
N GLU A 204 32.64 -4.53 -7.69
CA GLU A 204 33.92 -4.61 -6.95
C GLU A 204 34.03 -5.86 -6.06
N ILE A 205 32.92 -6.27 -5.45
CA ILE A 205 32.83 -7.42 -4.55
C ILE A 205 32.11 -8.62 -5.19
N GLN A 206 31.76 -8.54 -6.47
CA GLN A 206 31.07 -9.57 -7.25
C GLN A 206 29.80 -10.10 -6.55
N SER A 207 29.00 -9.20 -5.98
CA SER A 207 27.80 -9.54 -5.21
C SER A 207 26.58 -8.73 -5.64
N VAL A 208 25.40 -9.31 -5.49
CA VAL A 208 24.12 -8.64 -5.67
C VAL A 208 23.41 -8.56 -4.32
N GLU A 209 23.10 -7.35 -3.86
CA GLU A 209 22.29 -7.13 -2.66
C GLU A 209 20.82 -6.98 -3.04
N VAL A 210 19.95 -7.75 -2.37
CA VAL A 210 18.51 -7.75 -2.61
C VAL A 210 17.80 -7.22 -1.37
N ARG A 211 17.00 -6.17 -1.53
CA ARG A 211 16.19 -5.58 -0.45
C ARG A 211 14.73 -5.55 -0.86
N GLY A 212 13.91 -6.36 -0.20
CA GLY A 212 12.48 -6.48 -0.48
C GLY A 212 11.63 -5.76 0.57
N GLU A 213 10.63 -5.02 0.10
CA GLU A 213 9.53 -4.50 0.92
C GLU A 213 8.22 -5.07 0.36
N MET A 214 7.43 -5.74 1.20
CA MET A 214 6.09 -6.21 0.86
C MET A 214 5.05 -5.53 1.74
N GLN A 215 3.96 -5.09 1.12
CA GLN A 215 2.81 -4.53 1.80
C GLN A 215 1.53 -5.24 1.37
N VAL A 216 0.75 -5.67 2.36
CA VAL A 216 -0.54 -6.32 2.18
C VAL A 216 -1.62 -5.45 2.80
N GLY A 217 -2.56 -5.04 1.97
CA GLY A 217 -3.74 -4.29 2.35
C GLY A 217 -5.01 -5.13 2.17
N ALA A 218 -5.93 -5.08 3.13
CA ALA A 218 -7.29 -5.56 2.94
C ALA A 218 -8.28 -4.62 3.65
N HIS A 219 -9.44 -4.40 3.06
CA HIS A 219 -10.50 -3.59 3.61
C HIS A 219 -11.84 -4.31 3.39
N TYR A 220 -12.53 -4.62 4.48
CA TYR A 220 -13.86 -5.20 4.48
C TYR A 220 -14.83 -4.25 5.19
N PHE A 221 -15.94 -3.92 4.54
CA PHE A 221 -16.83 -2.83 4.95
C PHE A 221 -18.33 -3.17 4.91
N GLU A 222 -18.67 -4.45 5.08
CA GLU A 222 -20.06 -4.88 5.26
C GLU A 222 -20.45 -4.76 6.74
N GLU A 223 -21.43 -3.91 7.05
CA GLU A 223 -21.94 -3.69 8.42
C GLU A 223 -20.87 -3.30 9.46
N GLY A 224 -19.73 -2.80 9.00
CA GLY A 224 -18.58 -2.43 9.82
C GLY A 224 -17.44 -1.88 8.96
N ASN A 225 -16.29 -1.66 9.57
CA ASN A 225 -15.06 -1.28 8.87
C ASN A 225 -13.89 -2.05 9.52
N VAL A 226 -13.33 -2.99 8.78
CA VAL A 226 -12.18 -3.81 9.20
C VAL A 226 -11.07 -3.67 8.16
N GLN A 227 -9.90 -3.27 8.61
CA GLN A 227 -8.73 -3.09 7.75
C GLN A 227 -7.55 -3.95 8.23
N LEU A 228 -6.80 -4.46 7.27
CA LEU A 228 -5.47 -5.02 7.42
C LEU A 228 -4.51 -4.11 6.67
N ASP A 229 -3.50 -3.61 7.38
CA ASP A 229 -2.30 -3.00 6.80
C ASP A 229 -1.10 -3.71 7.41
N ALA A 230 -0.45 -4.55 6.62
CA ALA A 230 0.71 -5.32 7.03
C ALA A 230 1.89 -5.00 6.13
N LYS A 231 3.05 -4.77 6.76
CA LYS A 231 4.31 -4.47 6.07
C LYS A 231 5.37 -5.47 6.52
N HIS A 232 6.26 -5.82 5.61
CA HIS A 232 7.40 -6.69 5.89
C HIS A 232 8.58 -6.28 5.03
N GLU A 233 9.75 -6.24 5.64
CA GLU A 233 11.01 -5.95 4.97
C GLU A 233 11.94 -7.15 5.13
N CYS A 234 12.65 -7.49 4.06
CA CYS A 234 13.63 -8.57 4.04
C CYS A 234 14.87 -8.15 3.24
N LYS A 235 15.97 -8.84 3.49
CA LYS A 235 17.24 -8.62 2.80
C LYS A 235 17.90 -9.95 2.52
N ASP A 236 18.53 -10.05 1.36
CA ASP A 236 19.28 -11.22 0.93
C ASP A 236 20.47 -10.81 0.07
N THR A 237 21.37 -11.75 -0.19
CA THR A 237 22.51 -11.52 -1.09
C THR A 237 22.76 -12.73 -1.97
N THR A 238 23.24 -12.48 -3.18
CA THR A 238 23.69 -13.51 -4.11
C THR A 238 24.92 -13.04 -4.87
N LEU A 239 25.46 -13.87 -5.76
CA LEU A 239 26.61 -13.53 -6.58
C LEU A 239 26.15 -12.95 -7.93
N ILE A 240 26.97 -12.09 -8.53
CA ILE A 240 26.75 -11.64 -9.92
C ILE A 240 26.99 -12.83 -10.86
N GLN A 241 26.07 -13.07 -11.79
CA GLN A 241 26.16 -14.13 -12.79
C GLN A 241 25.84 -13.56 -14.18
N SER A 242 25.67 -14.42 -15.19
CA SER A 242 25.10 -13.99 -16.48
C SER A 242 23.71 -13.34 -16.27
N PRO A 243 23.23 -12.49 -17.21
CA PRO A 243 21.91 -11.87 -17.09
C PRO A 243 20.77 -12.87 -16.82
N ASP A 244 20.74 -13.98 -17.59
CA ASP A 244 19.71 -15.02 -17.45
C ASP A 244 19.81 -15.78 -16.11
N ASP A 245 21.02 -16.19 -15.71
CA ASP A 245 21.21 -16.92 -14.45
C ASP A 245 20.93 -16.04 -13.23
N SER A 246 21.34 -14.77 -13.30
CA SER A 246 21.05 -13.76 -12.27
C SER A 246 19.54 -13.59 -12.12
N ALA A 247 18.81 -13.44 -13.23
CA ALA A 247 17.35 -13.30 -13.21
C ALA A 247 16.67 -14.50 -12.54
N ILE A 248 17.07 -15.73 -12.87
CA ILE A 248 16.54 -16.95 -12.25
C ILE A 248 16.83 -16.99 -10.74
N SER A 249 18.07 -16.69 -10.35
CA SER A 249 18.51 -16.66 -8.95
C SER A 249 17.71 -15.62 -8.13
N LEU A 250 17.60 -14.41 -8.66
CA LEU A 250 16.90 -13.28 -8.03
C LEU A 250 15.40 -13.53 -7.91
N VAL A 251 14.73 -14.04 -8.96
CA VAL A 251 13.30 -14.35 -8.88
C VAL A 251 13.01 -15.49 -7.90
N ASN A 252 13.92 -16.45 -7.74
CA ASN A 252 13.79 -17.49 -6.71
C ASN A 252 13.90 -16.91 -5.29
N ILE A 253 14.80 -15.94 -5.06
CA ILE A 253 14.88 -15.20 -3.79
C ILE A 253 13.55 -14.50 -3.51
N ILE A 254 13.03 -13.72 -4.47
CA ILE A 254 11.75 -13.03 -4.37
C ILE A 254 10.63 -14.02 -4.02
N ARG A 255 10.50 -15.10 -4.79
CA ARG A 255 9.50 -16.16 -4.57
C ARG A 255 9.59 -16.75 -3.17
N HIS A 256 10.79 -17.03 -2.69
CA HIS A 256 10.99 -17.63 -1.37
C HIS A 256 10.48 -16.70 -0.25
N HIS A 257 10.93 -15.44 -0.24
CA HIS A 257 10.55 -14.46 0.77
C HIS A 257 9.05 -14.10 0.71
N GLU A 258 8.47 -13.94 -0.48
CA GLU A 258 7.02 -13.69 -0.59
C GLU A 258 6.18 -14.89 -0.10
N THR A 259 6.62 -16.12 -0.39
CA THR A 259 5.96 -17.34 0.08
C THR A 259 6.04 -17.49 1.60
N GLU A 260 7.23 -17.24 2.17
CA GLU A 260 7.42 -17.29 3.62
C GLU A 260 6.57 -16.24 4.34
N TYR A 261 6.52 -15.01 3.81
CA TYR A 261 5.72 -13.96 4.40
C TYR A 261 4.22 -14.28 4.35
N LEU A 262 3.72 -14.77 3.22
CA LEU A 262 2.32 -15.20 3.11
C LEU A 262 1.99 -16.31 4.12
N ALA A 263 2.86 -17.32 4.26
CA ALA A 263 2.67 -18.39 5.23
C ALA A 263 2.70 -17.88 6.70
N SER A 264 3.57 -16.89 6.97
CA SER A 264 3.65 -16.21 8.28
C SER A 264 2.37 -15.43 8.60
N LEU A 265 1.82 -14.69 7.62
CA LEU A 265 0.54 -13.99 7.76
C LEU A 265 -0.60 -14.96 8.05
N GLN A 266 -0.71 -16.04 7.27
CA GLN A 266 -1.74 -17.07 7.47
C GLN A 266 -1.64 -17.69 8.87
N THR A 267 -0.43 -18.05 9.29
CA THR A 267 -0.19 -18.61 10.63
C THR A 267 -0.55 -17.64 11.74
N SER A 268 -0.22 -16.35 11.58
CA SER A 268 -0.57 -15.30 12.53
C SER A 268 -2.09 -15.17 12.67
N TYR A 269 -2.81 -15.11 11.55
CA TYR A 269 -4.27 -15.01 11.54
C TYR A 269 -4.98 -16.23 12.13
N LEU A 270 -4.46 -17.44 11.92
CA LEU A 270 -5.01 -18.65 12.54
C LEU A 270 -4.85 -18.64 14.07
N LYS A 271 -3.82 -17.98 14.60
CA LYS A 271 -3.55 -17.92 16.05
C LYS A 271 -4.33 -16.83 16.78
N LEU A 272 -4.65 -15.71 16.11
CA LEU A 272 -5.32 -14.54 16.72
C LEU A 272 -6.58 -14.86 17.56
N PRO A 273 -7.52 -15.72 17.11
CA PRO A 273 -8.74 -16.00 17.86
C PRO A 273 -8.51 -16.70 19.20
N ASP A 274 -7.48 -17.55 19.28
CA ASP A 274 -7.22 -18.41 20.44
C ASP A 274 -6.22 -17.82 21.43
N THR A 275 -5.46 -16.79 21.02
CA THR A 275 -4.52 -16.05 21.85
C THR A 275 -5.05 -14.64 22.15
N THR A 276 -4.73 -13.66 21.30
CA THR A 276 -4.92 -12.24 21.56
C THR A 276 -6.38 -11.85 21.76
N PHE A 277 -7.31 -12.31 20.91
CA PHE A 277 -8.72 -11.96 21.05
C PHE A 277 -9.37 -12.60 22.28
N LYS A 278 -8.91 -13.79 22.66
CA LYS A 278 -9.39 -14.49 23.85
C LYS A 278 -8.97 -13.78 25.14
N ASP A 279 -7.76 -13.22 25.16
CA ASP A 279 -7.25 -12.44 26.29
C ASP A 279 -7.95 -11.08 26.42
N LEU A 280 -8.34 -10.47 25.30
CA LEU A 280 -9.13 -9.23 25.30
C LEU A 280 -10.56 -9.47 25.82
N ARG A 281 -11.27 -10.43 25.24
CA ARG A 281 -12.63 -10.78 25.65
C ARG A 281 -12.90 -12.26 25.43
N ARG A 282 -13.07 -12.97 26.54
CA ARG A 282 -13.48 -14.37 26.50
C ARG A 282 -14.87 -14.51 25.90
N LYS A 283 -15.06 -15.53 25.05
CA LYS A 283 -16.40 -15.92 24.53
C LYS A 283 -17.40 -16.23 25.65
N LEU A 284 -16.91 -16.79 26.76
CA LEU A 284 -17.69 -17.05 27.97
C LEU A 284 -16.89 -16.65 29.23
N PRO A 285 -17.57 -16.30 30.32
CA PRO A 285 -16.95 -16.17 31.64
C PRO A 285 -16.10 -17.39 32.03
N VAL A 286 -15.27 -17.25 33.07
CA VAL A 286 -14.43 -18.37 33.58
C VAL A 286 -15.28 -19.60 33.92
N THR A 287 -16.51 -19.38 34.39
CA THR A 287 -17.49 -20.42 34.72
C THR A 287 -17.98 -21.24 33.52
N ARG A 288 -17.69 -20.81 32.28
CA ARG A 288 -18.19 -21.42 31.03
C ARG A 288 -19.73 -21.45 30.94
N THR A 289 -20.39 -20.53 31.63
CA THR A 289 -21.85 -20.33 31.59
C THR A 289 -22.18 -18.88 31.28
N LEU A 290 -23.34 -18.65 30.67
CA LEU A 290 -23.83 -17.28 30.46
C LEU A 290 -24.05 -16.59 31.81
N PHE A 291 -23.87 -15.27 31.83
CA PHE A 291 -24.09 -14.49 33.03
C PHE A 291 -25.58 -14.56 33.44
N PRO A 292 -25.90 -15.02 34.66
CA PRO A 292 -27.27 -15.18 35.09
C PRO A 292 -27.86 -13.82 35.54
N TRP A 293 -28.31 -13.02 34.57
CA TRP A 293 -28.88 -11.68 34.80
C TRP A 293 -30.06 -11.66 35.79
N HIS A 294 -30.79 -12.77 35.93
CA HIS A 294 -31.94 -12.88 36.84
C HIS A 294 -31.56 -13.17 38.30
N ASN A 295 -30.30 -13.49 38.59
CA ASN A 295 -29.86 -13.89 39.93
C ASN A 295 -28.53 -13.24 40.33
N THR A 296 -28.40 -11.94 40.02
CA THR A 296 -27.19 -11.14 40.29
C THR A 296 -26.85 -11.04 41.78
N ALA A 297 -27.84 -11.14 42.65
CA ALA A 297 -27.65 -11.14 44.11
C ALA A 297 -26.84 -12.35 44.63
N GLN A 298 -26.67 -13.41 43.84
CA GLN A 298 -25.82 -14.55 44.21
C GLN A 298 -24.32 -14.24 44.15
N PHE A 299 -23.92 -13.15 43.47
CA PHE A 299 -22.53 -12.75 43.25
C PHE A 299 -22.12 -11.56 44.14
N SER A 300 -22.77 -11.38 45.30
CA SER A 300 -22.38 -10.34 46.26
C SER A 300 -20.98 -10.63 46.81
N LEU A 301 -19.98 -9.92 46.26
CA LEU A 301 -18.59 -9.94 46.72
C LEU A 301 -18.49 -9.68 48.22
N THR A 302 -19.34 -8.80 48.76
CA THR A 302 -19.39 -8.50 50.19
C THR A 302 -19.71 -9.76 51.01
N ARG A 303 -20.70 -10.55 50.59
CA ARG A 303 -21.10 -11.77 51.30
C ARG A 303 -20.03 -12.87 51.20
N ASP A 304 -19.36 -12.97 50.06
CA ASP A 304 -18.31 -13.97 49.86
C ASP A 304 -17.02 -13.59 50.62
N ILE A 305 -16.68 -12.30 50.69
CA ILE A 305 -15.55 -11.76 51.49
C ILE A 305 -15.83 -11.87 52.99
N GLU A 306 -17.04 -11.53 53.45
CA GLU A 306 -17.45 -11.71 54.86
C GLU A 306 -17.35 -13.17 55.30
N LYS A 307 -17.69 -14.10 54.41
CA LYS A 307 -17.62 -15.55 54.66
C LYS A 307 -16.19 -16.09 54.68
N GLU A 308 -15.30 -15.60 53.81
CA GLU A 308 -13.87 -15.93 53.77
C GLU A 308 -13.11 -15.32 54.97
N LEU A 309 -13.40 -14.06 55.31
CA LEU A 309 -12.76 -13.36 56.44
C LEU A 309 -13.39 -13.68 57.80
N GLY A 310 -14.47 -14.46 57.84
CA GLY A 310 -15.17 -14.84 59.06
C GLY A 310 -15.87 -13.66 59.78
N ILE A 311 -16.07 -12.54 59.08
CA ILE A 311 -16.70 -11.33 59.62
C ILE A 311 -18.22 -11.55 59.52
N GLY A 312 -18.77 -12.32 60.45
CA GLY A 312 -20.19 -12.68 60.44
C GLY A 312 -20.57 -13.88 61.31
N LYS A 313 -19.69 -14.29 62.23
CA LYS A 313 -20.04 -15.15 63.37
C LYS A 313 -19.94 -14.34 64.66
#